data_AF-H2EL74-F1
#
_entry.id   AF-H2EL74-F1
#
_cell.length_a   1.000
_cell.length_b   1.000
_cell.length_c   1.000
_cell.angle_alpha   90.00
_cell.angle_beta   90.00
_cell.angle_gamma   90.00
#
_symmetry.space_group_name_H-M   'P 1'
#
loop_
_entity.id
_entity.type
_entity.pdbx_description
1 polymer ?
#
loop_
_entity_poly.entity_id
_entity_poly.type
_entity_poly.pdbx_seq_one_letter_code
_entity_poly.pdbx_strand_id
1 'polypeptide(L)'
;GFIVKVKKILESICVNCGKLKADISPIQILPTKFVTSVIPKIVWAVVWAHCKTKMVCEPDDPKEEGADPDNEEPKKGHGGCGHSQPQIRKEGLKLFVQYKKTKDDDDEVKSMQPDKRLITPSEVYTVFKKMSDQD
;
A
#
# COMPACT_ATOMS: atom_id res chain seq x y z
N GLY A 1 18.89 -10.74 8.40
CA GLY A 1 18.04 -10.00 9.36
C GLY A 1 16.74 -9.56 8.72
N PHE A 2 15.77 -9.10 9.52
CA PHE A 2 14.38 -8.88 9.06
C PHE A 2 14.10 -7.50 8.47
N ILE A 3 15.03 -6.54 8.54
CA ILE A 3 14.81 -5.14 8.12
C ILE A 3 14.31 -5.01 6.67
N VAL A 4 14.79 -5.86 5.75
CA VAL A 4 14.34 -5.88 4.35
C VAL A 4 12.89 -6.37 4.26
N LYS A 5 12.51 -7.36 5.06
CA LYS A 5 11.13 -7.87 5.10
C LYS A 5 10.19 -6.85 5.72
N VAL A 6 10.60 -6.20 6.82
CA VAL A 6 9.87 -5.08 7.45
C VAL A 6 9.64 -3.94 6.45
N LYS A 7 10.68 -3.55 5.70
CA LYS A 7 10.56 -2.56 4.63
C LYS A 7 9.52 -2.97 3.59
N LYS A 8 9.56 -4.22 3.10
CA LYS A 8 8.61 -4.71 2.11
C LYS A 8 7.17 -4.71 2.63
N ILE A 9 6.96 -5.06 3.90
CA ILE A 9 5.62 -5.00 4.53
C ILE A 9 5.12 -3.55 4.56
N LEU A 10 5.94 -2.58 5.00
CA LEU A 10 5.59 -1.16 4.97
C LEU A 10 5.32 -0.63 3.55
N GLU A 11 5.95 -1.22 2.53
CA GLU A 11 5.67 -0.91 1.12
C GLU A 11 4.37 -1.54 0.61
N SER A 12 3.82 -2.55 1.31
CA SER A 12 2.59 -3.24 0.92
C SER A 12 1.34 -2.71 1.63
N ILE A 13 1.46 -2.31 2.89
CA ILE A 13 0.33 -1.84 3.70
C ILE A 13 0.19 -0.32 3.71
N CYS A 14 -0.99 0.16 4.10
CA CYS A 14 -1.24 1.56 4.39
C CYS A 14 -0.63 1.95 5.74
N VAL A 15 0.22 2.98 5.76
CA VAL A 15 0.83 3.47 7.02
C VAL A 15 -0.18 4.10 8.00
N ASN A 16 -1.40 4.37 7.54
CA ASN A 16 -2.47 4.94 8.37
C ASN A 16 -3.44 3.88 8.90
N CYS A 17 -4.08 3.10 8.02
CA CYS A 17 -5.10 2.13 8.42
C CYS A 17 -4.59 0.69 8.58
N GLY A 18 -3.36 0.37 8.17
CA GLY A 18 -2.77 -0.96 8.33
C GLY A 18 -3.20 -2.01 7.30
N LYS A 19 -4.24 -1.76 6.50
CA LYS A 19 -4.68 -2.66 5.43
C LYS A 19 -3.70 -2.73 4.27
N LEU A 20 -3.76 -3.77 3.44
CA LEU A 20 -3.16 -3.73 2.11
C LEU A 20 -3.64 -2.50 1.33
N LYS A 21 -2.72 -1.76 0.70
CA LYS A 21 -3.02 -0.45 0.13
C LYS A 21 -3.69 -0.50 -1.25
N ALA A 22 -3.80 -1.69 -1.82
CA ALA A 22 -4.32 -1.95 -3.16
C ALA A 22 -5.02 -3.30 -3.19
N ASP A 23 -5.96 -3.46 -4.12
CA ASP A 23 -6.67 -4.71 -4.30
C ASP A 23 -5.73 -5.81 -4.81
N ILE A 24 -5.83 -6.98 -4.18
CA ILE A 24 -5.07 -8.19 -4.52
C ILE A 24 -5.97 -9.27 -5.13
N SER A 25 -7.14 -8.89 -5.66
CA SER A 25 -8.00 -9.82 -6.37
C SER A 25 -7.19 -10.55 -7.47
N PRO A 26 -7.34 -11.89 -7.62
CA PRO A 26 -6.53 -12.68 -8.54
C PRO A 26 -6.52 -12.12 -9.96
N ILE A 27 -7.61 -11.49 -10.38
CA ILE A 27 -7.79 -10.83 -11.67
C ILE A 27 -6.76 -9.70 -11.90
N GLN A 28 -6.36 -8.98 -10.86
CA GLN A 28 -5.45 -7.84 -10.98
C GLN A 28 -3.96 -8.20 -10.89
N ILE A 29 -3.60 -9.30 -10.22
CA ILE A 29 -2.20 -9.62 -9.90
C ILE A 29 -1.69 -10.97 -10.40
N LEU A 30 -2.56 -11.93 -10.78
CA LEU A 30 -2.13 -13.25 -11.21
C LEU A 30 -2.87 -13.69 -12.50
N PRO A 31 -2.17 -14.09 -13.57
CA PRO A 31 -2.83 -14.82 -14.65
C PRO A 31 -3.45 -16.10 -14.08
N THR A 32 -4.75 -16.27 -14.34
CA THR A 32 -5.75 -17.14 -13.69
C THR A 32 -5.46 -18.65 -13.71
N LYS A 33 -4.27 -19.11 -14.08
CA LYS A 33 -3.97 -20.53 -14.38
C LYS A 33 -3.24 -21.30 -13.27
N PHE A 34 -2.91 -20.69 -12.12
CA PHE A 34 -2.07 -21.34 -11.10
C PHE A 34 -2.54 -21.17 -9.64
N VAL A 35 -3.76 -20.67 -9.42
CA VAL A 35 -4.23 -20.10 -8.13
C VAL A 35 -4.20 -21.10 -6.95
N THR A 36 -4.17 -22.41 -7.17
CA THR A 36 -4.24 -23.41 -6.09
C THR A 36 -2.90 -23.99 -5.62
N SER A 37 -1.77 -23.70 -6.29
CA SER A 37 -0.48 -24.33 -5.95
C SER A 37 0.69 -23.34 -5.77
N VAL A 38 0.40 -22.05 -5.60
CA VAL A 38 1.46 -21.02 -5.59
C VAL A 38 2.16 -20.98 -4.22
N ILE A 39 3.48 -21.21 -4.24
CA ILE A 39 4.36 -21.10 -3.08
C ILE A 39 4.15 -19.71 -2.43
N PRO A 40 3.92 -19.62 -1.09
CA PRO A 40 3.68 -18.34 -0.41
C PRO A 40 4.74 -17.26 -0.67
N LYS A 41 6.00 -17.68 -0.91
CA LYS A 41 7.11 -16.78 -1.30
C LYS A 41 6.87 -16.05 -2.62
N ILE A 42 6.24 -16.72 -3.58
CA ILE A 42 5.92 -16.15 -4.90
C ILE A 42 4.74 -15.19 -4.75
N VAL A 43 3.67 -15.61 -4.07
CA VAL A 43 2.50 -14.74 -3.79
C VAL A 43 2.95 -13.45 -3.12
N TRP A 44 3.76 -13.55 -2.06
CA TRP A 44 4.33 -12.39 -1.37
C TRP A 44 5.10 -11.45 -2.32
N ALA A 45 5.91 -12.01 -3.21
CA ALA A 45 6.70 -11.21 -4.14
C ALA A 45 5.81 -10.44 -5.13
N VAL A 46 4.74 -11.07 -5.63
CA VAL A 46 3.76 -10.48 -6.54
C VAL A 46 2.97 -9.37 -5.83
N VAL A 47 2.42 -9.66 -4.65
CA VAL A 47 1.66 -8.68 -3.85
C VAL A 47 2.52 -7.46 -3.54
N TRP A 48 3.76 -7.65 -3.06
CA TRP A 48 4.68 -6.54 -2.81
C TRP A 48 5.02 -5.77 -4.09
N ALA A 49 5.25 -6.46 -5.21
CA ALA A 49 5.56 -5.80 -6.48
C ALA A 49 4.42 -4.91 -6.97
N HIS A 50 3.18 -5.33 -6.75
CA HIS A 50 1.98 -4.55 -7.05
C HIS A 50 1.84 -3.36 -6.09
N CYS A 51 1.87 -3.60 -4.77
CA CYS A 51 1.59 -2.56 -3.79
C CYS A 51 2.68 -1.48 -3.73
N LYS A 52 3.97 -1.82 -3.91
CA LYS A 52 5.07 -0.84 -3.76
C LYS A 52 4.99 0.36 -4.71
N THR A 53 4.26 0.24 -5.83
CA THR A 53 4.12 1.31 -6.84
C THR A 53 3.00 2.27 -6.50
N LYS A 54 2.10 1.90 -5.58
CA LYS A 54 0.92 2.66 -5.19
C LYS A 54 1.29 3.70 -4.14
N MET A 55 0.98 4.95 -4.44
CA MET A 55 1.28 6.12 -3.60
C MET A 55 0.04 6.64 -2.85
N VAL A 56 -1.08 5.94 -2.95
CA VAL A 56 -2.35 6.24 -2.26
C VAL A 56 -2.92 4.90 -1.79
N CYS A 57 -3.54 4.88 -0.61
CA CYS A 57 -4.33 3.74 -0.16
C CYS A 57 -5.65 3.76 -0.93
N GLU A 58 -5.80 2.88 -1.91
CA GLU A 58 -6.88 2.92 -2.88
C GLU A 58 -8.25 2.82 -2.16
N PRO A 59 -9.13 3.83 -2.23
CA PRO A 59 -10.47 3.70 -1.68
C PRO A 59 -11.32 2.78 -2.56
N ASP A 60 -12.45 2.32 -2.04
CA ASP A 60 -13.43 1.62 -2.85
C ASP A 60 -14.08 2.59 -3.85
N ASP A 61 -14.36 2.12 -5.06
CA ASP A 61 -15.16 2.88 -6.01
C ASP A 61 -16.52 3.21 -5.37
N PRO A 62 -17.01 4.46 -5.48
CA PRO A 62 -18.33 4.82 -4.99
C PRO A 62 -19.36 3.92 -5.68
N LYS A 63 -20.33 3.42 -4.90
CA LYS A 63 -21.49 2.71 -5.47
C LYS A 63 -22.17 3.67 -6.44
N GLU A 64 -22.27 3.29 -7.73
CA GLU A 64 -23.13 4.03 -8.66
C GLU A 64 -24.58 3.93 -8.16
N GLU A 65 -25.09 5.04 -7.62
CA GLU A 65 -26.53 5.22 -7.35
C GLU A 65 -27.26 5.34 -8.69
N GLY A 66 -27.51 4.21 -9.37
CA GLY A 66 -28.26 4.22 -10.62
C GLY A 66 -28.27 2.93 -11.45
N ALA A 67 -27.55 1.87 -11.06
CA ALA A 67 -27.55 0.63 -11.82
C ALA A 67 -28.79 -0.23 -11.53
N ASP A 68 -29.49 -0.62 -12.59
CA ASP A 68 -30.60 -1.59 -12.65
C ASP A 68 -30.40 -2.77 -11.67
N PRO A 69 -31.44 -3.22 -10.95
CA PRO A 69 -31.33 -4.28 -9.94
C PRO A 69 -30.97 -5.68 -10.47
N ASP A 70 -30.66 -5.82 -11.76
CA ASP A 70 -30.38 -7.11 -12.42
C ASP A 70 -28.96 -7.21 -13.03
N ASN A 71 -28.11 -6.17 -12.93
CA ASN A 71 -26.75 -6.26 -13.50
C ASN A 71 -25.62 -6.08 -12.48
N GLU A 72 -24.90 -7.19 -12.30
CA GLU A 72 -23.55 -7.36 -11.75
C GLU A 72 -23.31 -6.98 -10.28
N GLU A 73 -22.94 -8.00 -9.50
CA GLU A 73 -22.47 -7.89 -8.12
C GLU A 73 -21.49 -6.72 -7.96
N PRO A 74 -21.74 -5.76 -7.05
CA PRO A 74 -20.81 -4.67 -6.81
C PRO A 74 -19.48 -5.30 -6.40
N LYS A 75 -18.43 -5.07 -7.19
CA LYS A 75 -17.07 -5.50 -6.85
C LYS A 75 -16.76 -4.95 -5.46
N LYS A 76 -16.81 -5.82 -4.45
CA LYS A 76 -16.40 -5.48 -3.09
C LYS A 76 -14.97 -5.00 -3.18
N GLY A 77 -14.76 -3.70 -3.05
CA GLY A 77 -13.43 -3.15 -3.00
C GLY A 77 -12.71 -3.59 -1.71
N HIS A 78 -11.41 -3.31 -1.65
CA HIS A 78 -10.53 -3.73 -0.55
C HIS A 78 -10.61 -2.80 0.69
N GLY A 79 -11.35 -1.69 0.60
CA GLY A 79 -11.70 -0.81 1.71
C GLY A 79 -10.56 0.07 2.20
N GLY A 80 -9.74 0.60 1.29
CA GLY A 80 -8.68 1.55 1.64
C GLY A 80 -9.20 2.95 2.02
N CYS A 81 -8.34 3.75 2.64
CA CYS A 81 -8.72 5.00 3.31
C CYS A 81 -8.35 6.30 2.56
N GLY A 82 -7.83 6.21 1.32
CA GLY A 82 -7.41 7.39 0.55
C GLY A 82 -6.13 8.07 1.03
N HIS A 83 -5.53 7.64 2.15
CA HIS A 83 -4.32 8.27 2.67
C HIS A 83 -3.13 8.13 1.71
N SER A 84 -2.43 9.23 1.44
CA SER A 84 -1.19 9.23 0.66
C SER A 84 -0.13 8.33 1.32
N GLN A 85 0.61 7.57 0.52
CA GLN A 85 1.58 6.60 1.01
C GLN A 85 3.01 7.08 0.78
N PRO A 86 3.89 6.99 1.79
CA PRO A 86 5.27 7.38 1.64
C PRO A 86 6.08 6.32 0.89
N GLN A 87 7.18 6.74 0.26
CA GLN A 87 8.23 5.82 -0.17
C GLN A 87 9.08 5.41 1.04
N ILE A 88 9.33 4.11 1.19
CA ILE A 88 10.21 3.59 2.25
C ILE A 88 11.63 3.42 1.69
N ARG A 89 12.60 4.12 2.27
CA ARG A 89 14.03 4.06 1.90
C ARG A 89 14.82 3.38 3.02
N LYS A 90 15.75 2.49 2.67
CA LYS A 90 16.67 1.87 3.63
C LYS A 90 18.06 2.46 3.47
N GLU A 91 18.64 2.93 4.57
CA GLU A 91 20.01 3.43 4.62
C GLU A 91 20.71 2.78 5.81
N GLY A 92 21.68 1.90 5.53
CA GLY A 92 22.27 1.05 6.57
C GLY A 92 21.21 0.22 7.30
N LEU A 93 21.08 0.46 8.61
CA LEU A 93 20.12 -0.18 9.51
C LEU A 93 18.89 0.69 9.82
N LYS A 94 18.71 1.83 9.12
CA LYS A 94 17.62 2.76 9.32
C LYS A 94 16.63 2.71 8.16
N LEU A 95 15.36 2.96 8.46
CA LEU A 95 14.29 3.13 7.47
C LEU A 95 13.81 4.58 7.50
N PHE A 96 13.53 5.13 6.33
CA PHE A 96 13.02 6.50 6.17
C PHE A 96 11.73 6.47 5.37
N VAL A 97 10.77 7.30 5.77
CA VAL A 97 9.56 7.60 5.01
C VAL A 97 9.77 8.90 4.24
N GLN A 98 9.31 8.95 2.99
CA GLN A 98 9.43 10.12 2.13
C GLN A 98 8.15 10.30 1.31
N TYR A 99 7.44 11.41 1.51
CA TYR A 99 6.28 11.76 0.69
C TYR A 99 6.72 12.50 -0.56
N LYS A 100 6.08 12.22 -1.71
CA LYS A 100 6.28 13.01 -2.92
C LYS A 100 5.42 14.28 -2.81
N LYS A 101 6.01 15.44 -3.06
CA LYS A 101 5.25 16.70 -3.23
C LYS A 101 4.45 16.61 -4.53
N THR A 102 3.17 16.99 -4.48
CA THR A 102 2.34 17.23 -5.66
C THR A 102 2.76 18.55 -6.32
N LYS A 103 2.60 18.66 -7.64
CA LYS A 103 3.16 19.74 -8.47
C LYS A 103 2.49 21.12 -8.32
N ASP A 104 1.44 21.26 -7.51
CA ASP A 104 0.66 22.49 -7.36
C ASP A 104 1.15 23.46 -6.27
N ASP A 105 2.26 23.15 -5.59
CA ASP A 105 2.84 24.00 -4.53
C ASP A 105 4.10 24.74 -5.04
N ASP A 106 4.01 25.29 -6.25
CA ASP A 106 5.09 26.02 -6.94
C ASP A 106 4.79 27.52 -6.91
N ASP A 107 4.69 28.09 -5.71
CA ASP A 107 5.12 29.47 -5.50
C ASP A 107 5.47 29.67 -4.02
N GLU A 108 6.69 30.14 -3.81
CA GLU A 108 7.30 30.50 -2.54
C GLU A 108 8.07 29.44 -1.72
N VAL A 109 9.36 29.77 -1.54
CA VAL A 109 10.32 29.27 -0.53
C VAL A 109 11.16 28.04 -0.91
N LYS A 110 12.25 28.39 -1.61
CA LYS A 110 13.61 27.86 -1.47
C LYS A 110 13.82 26.88 -0.30
N SER A 111 14.42 25.73 -0.64
CA SER A 111 15.05 24.74 0.26
C SER A 111 14.13 23.93 1.17
N MET A 112 13.37 22.99 0.60
CA MET A 112 12.89 21.84 1.36
C MET A 112 13.32 20.57 0.66
N GLN A 113 14.31 19.89 1.25
CA GLN A 113 14.56 18.50 0.95
C GLN A 113 13.23 17.74 1.01
N PRO A 114 12.96 16.78 0.10
CA PRO A 114 11.76 15.97 0.20
C PRO A 114 11.70 15.37 1.62
N ASP A 115 10.56 15.51 2.32
CA ASP A 115 10.36 15.23 3.75
C ASP A 115 10.77 13.79 4.13
N LYS A 116 12.08 13.59 4.23
CA LYS A 116 12.70 12.31 4.51
C LYS A 116 12.81 12.22 6.02
N ARG A 117 11.89 11.48 6.62
CA ARG A 117 11.82 11.31 8.06
C ARG A 117 12.25 9.90 8.45
N LEU A 118 13.09 9.78 9.47
CA LEU A 118 13.41 8.48 10.07
C LEU A 118 12.13 7.89 10.66
N ILE A 119 11.78 6.65 10.31
CA ILE A 119 10.70 5.90 10.98
C ILE A 119 11.31 5.03 12.06
N THR A 120 10.86 5.23 13.29
CA THR A 120 11.35 4.49 14.46
C THR A 120 10.76 3.08 14.52
N PRO A 121 11.42 2.11 15.18
CA PRO A 121 10.86 0.77 15.38
C PRO A 121 9.47 0.79 16.06
N SER A 122 9.25 1.71 17.00
CA SER A 122 7.98 1.87 17.71
C SER A 122 6.84 2.31 16.78
N GLU A 123 7.13 3.20 15.83
CA GLU A 123 6.16 3.61 14.81
C GLU A 123 5.84 2.44 13.87
N VAL A 124 6.85 1.72 13.38
CA VAL A 124 6.64 0.51 12.56
C VAL A 124 5.74 -0.49 13.28
N TYR A 125 6.01 -0.75 14.57
CA TYR A 125 5.20 -1.63 15.40
C TYR A 125 3.75 -1.16 15.51
N THR A 126 3.54 0.15 15.68
CA THR A 126 2.20 0.74 15.76
C THR A 126 1.43 0.59 14.45
N VAL A 127 2.10 0.72 13.30
CA VAL A 127 1.47 0.45 11.99
C VAL A 127 1.12 -1.03 11.86
N PHE A 128 2.04 -1.94 12.21
CA PHE A 128 1.82 -3.38 12.07
C PHE A 128 0.68 -3.88 12.96
N LYS A 129 0.45 -3.26 14.12
CA LYS A 129 -0.70 -3.55 14.98
C LYS A 129 -2.06 -3.29 14.36
N LYS A 130 -2.12 -2.50 13.28
CA LYS A 130 -3.36 -2.18 12.59
C LYS A 130 -3.69 -3.18 11.47
N MET A 131 -2.77 -4.10 11.15
CA MET A 131 -3.00 -5.13 10.15
C MET A 131 -4.11 -6.08 10.61
N SER A 132 -4.96 -6.49 9.68
CA SER A 132 -6.00 -7.50 9.92
C SER A 132 -5.43 -8.90 9.73
N ASP A 133 -6.05 -9.93 10.32
CA ASP A 133 -5.62 -11.32 10.12
C ASP A 133 -5.74 -11.80 8.66
N GLN A 134 -6.55 -11.10 7.86
CA GLN A 134 -6.73 -11.38 6.43
C GLN A 134 -5.55 -10.88 5.58
N ASP A 135 -4.81 -9.85 6.05
CA ASP A 135 -3.71 -9.17 5.33
C ASP A 135 -2.32 -9.59 5.83
#